data_AF-A0A6N6P4L9-F1
#
_entry.id   AF-A0A6N6P4L9-F1
#
_cell.length_a   1.000
_cell.length_b   1.000
_cell.length_c   1.000
_cell.angle_alpha   90.00
_cell.angle_beta   90.00
_cell.angle_gamma   90.00
#
_symmetry.space_group_name_H-M   'P 1'
#
loop_
_entity.id
_entity.type
_entity.pdbx_description
1 polymer ?
#
loop_
_entity_poly.entity_id
_entity_poly.type
_entity_poly.pdbx_seq_one_letter_code
_entity_poly.pdbx_strand_id
1 'polypeptide(L)' 'AERMEIVAGDCGVVLDGSEKSDAYSAGQVFDVPANSGFTITVTGEPCHYICSFLDA' A
#
# COMPACT_ATOMS: atom_id res chain seq x y z
N ALA A 1 8.43 0.67 -10.78
CA ALA A 1 8.00 0.44 -9.39
C ALA A 1 6.78 1.32 -9.15
N GLU A 2 6.07 1.15 -8.03
CA GLU A 2 4.85 1.93 -7.75
C GLU A 2 4.93 2.55 -6.35
N ARG A 3 4.41 3.76 -6.19
CA ARG A 3 4.15 4.39 -4.90
C ARG A 3 2.65 4.41 -4.66
N MET A 4 2.26 3.87 -3.52
CA MET A 4 0.89 3.83 -3.04
C MET A 4 0.73 4.89 -1.95
N GLU A 5 -0.13 5.87 -2.16
CA GLU A 5 -0.47 6.91 -1.18
C GLU A 5 -1.90 6.70 -0.68
N ILE A 6 -2.07 6.51 0.63
CA ILE A 6 -3.40 6.38 1.24
C ILE A 6 -3.97 7.79 1.44
N VAL A 7 -5.14 8.06 0.85
CA VAL A 7 -5.81 9.36 0.93
C VAL A 7 -7.05 9.37 1.82
N ALA A 8 -7.62 8.19 2.12
CA ALA A 8 -8.69 8.03 3.11
C ALA A 8 -8.77 6.57 3.60
N GLY A 9 -9.25 6.37 4.83
CA GLY A 9 -9.39 5.06 5.46
C GLY A 9 -8.08 4.49 5.98
N ASP A 10 -8.15 3.23 6.41
CA ASP A 10 -7.03 2.47 6.99
C ASP A 10 -6.92 1.11 6.29
N CYS A 11 -5.68 0.62 6.14
CA CYS A 11 -5.42 -0.69 5.60
C CYS A 11 -4.17 -1.34 6.22
N GLY A 12 -4.14 -2.67 6.19
CA GLY A 12 -2.93 -3.45 6.41
C GLY A 12 -2.34 -3.91 5.08
N VAL A 13 -1.02 -3.84 4.94
CA VAL A 13 -0.30 -4.21 3.71
C VAL A 13 0.81 -5.19 4.03
N VAL A 14 0.87 -6.27 3.26
CA VAL A 14 1.98 -7.24 3.24
C VAL A 14 2.62 -7.18 1.86
N LEU A 15 3.90 -6.80 1.79
CA LEU A 15 4.66 -6.82 0.54
C LEU A 15 5.12 -8.25 0.21
N ASP A 16 5.20 -8.58 -1.07
CA ASP A 16 5.75 -9.88 -1.49
C ASP A 16 7.17 -10.07 -0.94
N GLY A 17 7.45 -11.28 -0.44
CA GLY A 17 8.72 -11.61 0.23
C GLY A 17 8.78 -11.21 1.71
N SER A 18 7.74 -10.58 2.24
CA SER A 18 7.57 -10.30 3.67
C SER A 18 6.40 -11.10 4.25
N GLU A 19 6.51 -11.50 5.51
CA GLU A 19 5.36 -12.00 6.31
C GLU A 19 4.79 -10.92 7.23
N LYS A 20 5.42 -9.74 7.25
CA LYS A 20 5.03 -8.62 8.09
C LYS A 20 3.87 -7.85 7.45
N SER A 21 2.83 -7.62 8.24
CA SER A 21 1.74 -6.71 7.92
C SER A 21 2.00 -5.34 8.54
N ASP A 22 2.08 -4.31 7.70
CA ASP A 22 2.25 -2.91 8.11
C ASP A 22 0.94 -2.16 7.93
N ALA A 23 0.55 -1.37 8.94
CA ALA A 23 -0.67 -0.57 8.91
C ALA A 23 -0.40 0.81 8.30
N TYR A 24 -1.29 1.25 7.41
CA TYR A 24 -1.26 2.54 6.75
C TYR A 24 -2.61 3.25 6.88
N SER A 25 -2.57 4.54 7.19
CA SER A 25 -3.70 5.45 7.28
C SER A 25 -3.52 6.63 6.31
N ALA A 26 -4.56 7.45 6.17
CA ALA A 26 -4.53 8.66 5.35
C ALA A 26 -3.26 9.53 5.57
N GLY A 27 -2.62 9.93 4.47
CA GLY A 27 -1.38 10.70 4.46
C GLY A 27 -0.09 9.87 4.50
N GLN A 28 -0.19 8.55 4.65
CA GLN A 28 0.96 7.65 4.61
C GLN A 28 1.16 7.04 3.22
N VAL A 29 2.40 6.64 2.94
CA VAL A 29 2.80 6.05 1.65
C VAL A 29 3.61 4.77 1.86
N PHE A 30 3.57 3.87 0.88
CA PHE A 30 4.49 2.76 0.75
C PHE A 30 4.86 2.52 -0.71
N ASP A 31 6.07 2.01 -0.92
CA ASP A 31 6.60 1.74 -2.25
C ASP A 31 6.58 0.22 -2.53
N VAL A 32 6.14 -0.14 -3.73
CA VAL A 32 6.08 -1.52 -4.24
C VAL A 32 7.21 -1.69 -5.27
N PRO A 33 8.16 -2.62 -5.04
CA PRO A 33 9.25 -2.87 -5.98
C PRO A 33 8.75 -3.30 -7.37
N ALA A 34 9.56 -3.08 -8.41
CA ALA A 34 9.24 -3.55 -9.75
C ALA A 34 9.20 -5.08 -9.81
N ASN A 35 8.29 -5.64 -10.61
CA ASN A 35 8.06 -7.10 -10.72
C ASN A 35 7.71 -7.75 -9.37
N SER A 36 7.05 -7.00 -8.49
CA SER A 36 6.58 -7.43 -7.18
C SER A 36 5.11 -7.06 -7.01
N GLY A 37 4.44 -7.68 -6.05
CA GLY A 37 3.11 -7.33 -5.60
C GLY A 37 3.02 -7.02 -4.12
N PHE A 38 1.79 -6.84 -3.67
CA PHE A 38 1.42 -6.67 -2.27
C PHE A 38 0.00 -7.19 -2.05
N THR A 39 -0.27 -7.65 -0.83
CA THR A 39 -1.63 -7.96 -0.36
C THR A 39 -2.12 -6.82 0.53
N ILE A 40 -3.27 -6.25 0.20
CA ILE A 40 -3.94 -5.23 1.00
C ILE A 40 -5.17 -5.81 1.69
N THR A 41 -5.30 -5.56 2.99
CA THR A 41 -6.48 -5.92 3.79
C THR A 41 -7.13 -4.64 4.31
N VAL A 42 -8.41 -4.44 3.98
CA VAL A 42 -9.22 -3.32 4.43
C VAL A 42 -10.28 -3.84 5.38
N THR A 43 -10.40 -3.21 6.55
CA THR A 43 -11.41 -3.56 7.56
C THR A 43 -12.16 -2.30 7.99
N GLY A 44 -13.49 -2.35 7.96
CA GLY A 44 -14.33 -1.20 8.31
C GLY A 44 -14.58 -0.31 7.10
N GLU A 45 -14.19 0.95 7.19
CA GLU A 45 -14.43 1.95 6.15
C GLU A 45 -13.59 1.70 4.88
N PRO A 46 -14.07 2.12 3.69
CA PRO A 46 -13.30 1.99 2.46
C PRO A 46 -11.95 2.70 2.53
N CYS A 47 -10.89 2.01 2.08
CA CYS A 47 -9.57 2.59 1.90
C CYS A 47 -9.44 3.14 0.48
N HIS A 48 -9.05 4.41 0.36
CA HIS A 48 -8.83 5.11 -0.90
C HIS A 48 -7.34 5.39 -1.07
N TYR A 49 -6.81 5.15 -2.26
CA TYR A 49 -5.40 5.39 -2.53
C TYR A 49 -5.17 6.00 -3.92
N ILE A 50 -3.99 6.62 -4.08
CA ILE A 50 -3.44 7.03 -5.37
C ILE A 50 -2.23 6.14 -5.66
N CYS A 51 -2.17 5.58 -6.86
CA CYS A 51 -1.00 4.85 -7.35
C CYS A 51 -0.25 5.73 -8.36
N SER A 52 1.06 5.90 -8.14
CA SER A 52 1.95 6.59 -9.06
C SER A 52 3.06 5.64 -9.50
N PHE A 53 3.37 5.62 -10.80
CA PHE A 53 4.58 4.94 -11.28
C PHE A 53 5.82 5.71 -10.82
N LEU A 54 6.76 4.98 -10.24
CA LEU A 54 8.10 5.46 -9.97
C LEU A 54 9.01 5.04 -11.12
N ASP A 55 9.75 6.01 -11.67
CA ASP A 55 10.87 5.75 -12.58
C ASP A 55 11.88 4.88 -11.84
N ALA A 56 12.16 3.70 -12.41
CA ALA A 56 12.94 2.64 -11.77
C ALA A 56 14.43 2.98 -11.63
#